data_AF-A0A4Q0VPI4-F1
#
_entry.id   AF-A0A4Q0VPI4-F1
#
_cell.length_a   1.000
_cell.length_b   1.000
_cell.length_c   1.000
_cell.angle_alpha   90.00
_cell.angle_beta   90.00
_cell.angle_gamma   90.00
#
_symmetry.space_group_name_H-M   'P 1'
#
loop_
_entity.id
_entity.type
_entity.pdbx_description
1 polymer ?
#
loop_
_entity_poly.entity_id
_entity_poly.type
_entity_poly.pdbx_seq_one_letter_code
_entity_poly.pdbx_strand_id
1 'polypeptide(L)'
;MKMIHDVYKMYKDHLTGDEEDILVIVYGILDGFKNEDYLRLFQELHPDEKFEMTVLYLFEKLRLKIAQEGLGHIGNGDDQDDRILH
;
A
#
# COMPACT_ATOMS: atom_id res chain seq x y z
N MET A 1 14.27 -9.01 -1.69
CA MET A 1 13.61 -10.25 -2.21
C MET A 1 13.99 -10.63 -3.64
N LYS A 2 14.08 -11.94 -3.93
CA LYS A 2 14.25 -12.50 -5.29
C LYS A 2 13.06 -12.20 -6.22
N MET A 3 11.83 -12.29 -5.73
CA MET A 3 10.61 -12.05 -6.52
C MET A 3 10.60 -10.65 -7.17
N ILE A 4 10.97 -9.59 -6.44
CA ILE A 4 11.02 -8.22 -6.99
C ILE A 4 12.04 -8.13 -8.12
N HIS A 5 13.18 -8.79 -7.98
CA HIS A 5 14.19 -8.83 -9.05
C HIS A 5 13.66 -9.57 -10.29
N ASP A 6 12.99 -10.70 -10.11
CA ASP A 6 12.43 -11.51 -11.19
C ASP A 6 11.31 -10.76 -11.93
N VAL A 7 10.41 -10.10 -11.19
CA VAL A 7 9.36 -9.24 -11.75
C VAL A 7 9.95 -8.05 -12.50
N TYR A 8 10.91 -7.34 -11.90
CA TYR A 8 11.61 -6.24 -12.58
C TYR A 8 12.27 -6.71 -13.87
N LYS A 9 12.93 -7.87 -13.86
CA LYS A 9 13.59 -8.42 -15.05
C LYS A 9 12.60 -8.82 -16.16
N MET A 10 11.44 -9.35 -15.80
CA MET A 10 10.39 -9.72 -16.76
C MET A 10 9.71 -8.50 -17.38
N TYR A 11 9.50 -7.44 -16.60
CA TYR A 11 8.70 -6.29 -17.03
C TYR A 11 9.50 -5.03 -17.34
N LYS A 12 10.83 -4.97 -17.10
CA LYS A 12 11.66 -3.75 -17.34
C LYS A 12 11.52 -3.14 -18.74
N ASP A 13 11.25 -3.96 -19.76
CA ASP A 13 11.10 -3.51 -21.15
C ASP A 13 9.64 -3.15 -21.51
N HIS A 14 8.71 -3.39 -20.58
CA HIS A 14 7.27 -3.13 -20.69
C HIS A 14 6.76 -2.11 -19.66
N LEU A 15 7.58 -1.78 -18.65
CA LEU A 15 7.32 -0.71 -17.70
C LEU A 15 7.49 0.62 -18.45
N THR A 16 6.38 1.25 -18.83
CA THR A 16 6.39 2.60 -19.42
C THR A 16 6.81 3.66 -18.40
N GLY A 17 6.88 3.28 -17.11
CA GLY A 17 7.29 4.12 -15.99
C GLY A 17 6.12 4.64 -15.16
N ASP A 18 4.89 4.41 -15.59
CA ASP A 18 3.69 4.88 -14.87
C ASP A 18 3.34 3.94 -13.70
N GLU A 19 2.92 4.52 -12.58
CA GLU A 19 2.59 3.77 -11.35
C GLU A 19 1.42 2.80 -11.58
N GLU A 20 0.51 3.16 -12.47
CA GLU A 20 -0.65 2.33 -12.84
C GLU A 20 -0.24 1.01 -13.50
N ASP A 21 0.77 1.02 -14.38
CA ASP A 21 1.27 -0.19 -15.05
C ASP A 21 1.90 -1.16 -14.05
N ILE A 22 2.67 -0.62 -13.08
CA ILE A 22 3.29 -1.41 -12.01
C ILE A 22 2.20 -2.06 -11.16
N LEU A 23 1.16 -1.31 -10.82
CA LEU A 23 0.06 -1.81 -10.01
C LEU A 23 -0.68 -2.96 -10.71
N VAL A 24 -0.97 -2.82 -12.02
CA VAL A 24 -1.62 -3.87 -12.81
C VAL A 24 -0.77 -5.14 -12.87
N ILE A 25 0.54 -5.02 -13.07
CA ILE A 25 1.46 -6.16 -13.08
C ILE A 25 1.47 -6.87 -11.73
N VAL A 26 1.62 -6.12 -10.63
CA VAL A 26 1.61 -6.68 -9.28
C VAL A 26 0.29 -7.38 -9.00
N TYR A 27 -0.85 -6.77 -9.37
CA TYR A 27 -2.17 -7.38 -9.22
C TYR A 27 -2.28 -8.69 -9.99
N GLY A 28 -1.89 -8.71 -11.27
CA GLY A 28 -1.98 -9.92 -12.10
C GLY A 28 -1.12 -11.08 -11.57
N ILE A 29 0.03 -10.77 -10.96
CA ILE A 29 0.88 -11.78 -10.31
C ILE A 29 0.18 -12.34 -9.07
N LEU A 30 -0.35 -11.46 -8.21
CA LEU A 30 -0.94 -11.85 -6.94
C LEU A 30 -2.35 -12.46 -7.07
N ASP A 31 -3.12 -12.13 -8.11
CA ASP A 31 -4.47 -12.67 -8.36
C ASP A 31 -4.47 -14.20 -8.51
N GLY A 32 -3.37 -14.77 -9.03
CA GLY A 32 -3.20 -16.21 -9.15
C GLY A 32 -2.74 -16.92 -7.87
N PHE A 33 -2.43 -16.18 -6.79
CA PHE A 33 -1.84 -16.77 -5.59
C PHE A 33 -2.89 -17.49 -4.75
N LYS A 34 -2.53 -18.66 -4.25
CA LYS A 34 -3.25 -19.33 -3.16
C LYS A 34 -2.66 -18.90 -1.82
N ASN A 35 -3.37 -19.20 -0.74
CA ASN A 35 -2.90 -18.92 0.63
C ASN A 35 -1.46 -19.44 0.88
N GLU A 36 -1.17 -20.65 0.37
CA GLU A 36 0.16 -21.26 0.47
C GLU A 36 1.26 -20.45 -0.22
N ASP A 37 0.95 -19.77 -1.33
CA ASP A 37 1.90 -18.95 -2.08
C ASP A 37 2.21 -17.66 -1.33
N TYR A 38 1.19 -17.04 -0.70
CA TYR A 38 1.41 -15.90 0.19
C TYR A 38 2.25 -16.28 1.41
N LEU A 39 2.00 -17.45 2.00
CA LEU A 39 2.80 -17.93 3.13
C LEU A 39 4.25 -18.17 2.73
N ARG A 40 4.48 -18.80 1.56
CA ARG A 40 5.83 -19.02 1.03
C ARG A 40 6.54 -17.70 0.76
N LEU A 41 5.85 -16.75 0.11
CA LEU A 41 6.36 -15.41 -0.15
C LEU A 41 6.78 -14.73 1.15
N PHE A 42 5.91 -14.74 2.17
CA PHE A 42 6.22 -14.15 3.47
C PHE A 42 7.40 -14.84 4.14
N GLN A 43 7.52 -16.17 4.05
CA GLN A 43 8.63 -16.92 4.64
C GLN A 43 9.98 -16.57 4.00
N GLU A 44 10.01 -16.30 2.69
CA GLU A 44 11.20 -15.92 1.92
C GLU A 44 11.73 -14.50 2.23
N LEU A 45 10.94 -13.65 2.88
CA LEU A 45 11.35 -12.30 3.29
C LEU A 45 12.44 -12.33 4.38
N HIS A 46 13.38 -11.39 4.32
CA HIS A 46 14.27 -11.09 5.44
C HIS A 46 13.45 -10.64 6.67
N PRO A 47 13.89 -10.89 7.92
CA PRO A 47 13.17 -10.41 9.11
C PRO A 47 12.79 -8.93 9.08
N ASP A 48 13.67 -8.07 8.56
CA ASP A 48 13.38 -6.63 8.40
C ASP A 48 12.28 -6.38 7.36
N GLU A 49 12.33 -7.06 6.21
CA GLU A 49 11.28 -6.98 5.18
C GLU A 49 9.92 -7.48 5.73
N LYS A 50 9.92 -8.52 6.59
CA LYS A 50 8.71 -8.99 7.28
C LYS A 50 8.14 -7.93 8.21
N PHE A 51 9.01 -7.27 8.97
CA PHE A 51 8.63 -6.18 9.86
C PHE A 51 8.06 -5.01 9.07
N GLU A 52 8.76 -4.53 8.04
CA GLU A 52 8.33 -3.43 7.18
C GLU A 52 6.98 -3.71 6.51
N MET A 53 6.80 -4.91 5.94
CA MET A 53 5.54 -5.31 5.30
C MET A 53 4.39 -5.32 6.31
N THR A 54 4.64 -5.81 7.53
CA THR A 54 3.63 -5.83 8.62
C THR A 54 3.29 -4.41 9.06
N VAL A 55 4.28 -3.52 9.21
CA VAL A 55 4.09 -2.11 9.54
C VAL A 55 3.24 -1.42 8.48
N LEU A 56 3.59 -1.55 7.20
CA LEU A 56 2.85 -0.91 6.10
C LEU A 56 1.40 -1.38 6.03
N TYR A 57 1.16 -2.69 6.17
CA TYR A 57 -0.19 -3.24 6.16
C TYR A 57 -1.03 -2.69 7.32
N LEU A 58 -0.50 -2.72 8.55
CA LEU A 58 -1.23 -2.25 9.72
C LEU A 58 -1.45 -0.73 9.67
N PHE A 59 -0.46 0.03 9.22
CA PHE A 59 -0.57 1.48 9.01
C PHE A 59 -1.71 1.82 8.05
N GLU A 60 -1.76 1.17 6.88
CA GLU A 60 -2.81 1.41 5.89
C GLU A 60 -4.20 1.06 6.43
N LYS A 61 -4.33 -0.09 7.09
CA LYS A 61 -5.61 -0.51 7.70
C LYS A 61 -6.08 0.45 8.79
N LEU A 62 -5.16 0.95 9.61
CA LEU A 62 -5.47 1.95 10.64
C LEU A 62 -5.86 3.29 10.00
N ARG A 63 -5.15 3.75 8.97
CA ARG A 63 -5.49 4.98 8.24
C ARG A 63 -6.91 4.91 7.68
N LEU A 64 -7.26 3.82 7.01
CA LEU A 64 -8.60 3.58 6.48
C LEU A 64 -9.65 3.56 7.59
N LYS A 65 -9.36 2.89 8.72
CA LYS A 65 -10.27 2.84 9.86
C LYS A 65 -10.51 4.22 10.47
N ILE A 66 -9.46 5.03 10.64
CA ILE A 66 -9.55 6.41 11.12
C ILE A 66 -10.41 7.27 10.19
N ALA A 67 -10.22 7.13 8.87
CA ALA A 67 -11.02 7.84 7.87
C ALA A 67 -12.50 7.43 7.91
N GLN A 68 -12.79 6.13 8.05
CA GLN A 68 -14.15 5.60 8.18
C GLN A 68 -14.87 6.11 9.43
N GLU A 69 -14.15 6.21 10.55
CA GLU A 69 -14.70 6.71 11.82
C GLU A 69 -14.77 8.26 11.87
N GLY A 70 -14.33 8.95 10.81
CA GLY A 70 -14.30 10.42 10.78
C GLY A 70 -13.30 11.05 11.76
N LEU A 71 -12.45 10.24 12.40
CA LEU A 71 -11.41 10.68 13.32
C LEU A 71 -10.25 11.40 12.61
N GLY A 72 -10.32 11.50 11.28
CA GLY A 72 -9.36 12.17 10.40
C GLY A 72 -9.55 13.67 10.23
N HIS A 73 -10.49 14.32 10.95
CA HIS A 73 -10.43 15.77 11.15
C HIS A 73 -9.34 16.06 12.21
N ILE A 74 -8.08 15.91 11.83
CA ILE A 74 -7.03 16.72 12.45
C ILE A 74 -7.39 18.13 12.00
N GLY A 75 -7.98 18.92 12.91
CA GLY A 75 -8.66 20.17 12.57
C GLY A 75 -7.87 20.99 11.56
N ASN A 76 -8.50 21.27 10.42
CA ASN A 76 -8.15 22.47 9.68
C ASN A 76 -8.45 23.62 10.64
N GLY A 77 -7.40 24.22 11.20
CA GLY A 77 -7.48 25.46 11.98
C GLY A 77 -7.82 26.67 11.11
N ASP A 78 -8.64 26.46 10.07
CA ASP A 78 -9.09 27.45 9.10
C ASP A 78 -10.62 27.61 9.16
N ASP A 79 -11.27 27.27 10.28
CA ASP A 79 -12.52 27.92 10.71
C ASP A 79 -12.18 29.35 11.21
N GLN A 80 -11.54 30.12 10.32
CA GLN A 80 -11.30 31.53 10.49
C GLN A 80 -12.52 32.25 9.93
N ASP A 81 -13.29 32.80 10.87
CA ASP A 81 -14.15 33.95 10.71
C ASP A 81 -15.38 33.81 9.80
N ASP A 82 -16.53 33.51 10.42
CA ASP A 82 -17.79 34.10 9.99
C ASP A 82 -18.68 34.40 11.20
N ARG A 83 -18.12 35.14 12.16
CA ARG A 83 -18.96 35.95 13.09
C ARG A 83 -19.29 37.28 12.41
N ILE A 84 -19.99 37.21 11.29
CA ILE A 84 -20.76 38.35 10.77
C ILE A 84 -22.17 37.82 10.48
N LEU A 85 -23.17 38.57 10.99
CA LEU A 85 -24.63 38.39 10.88
C LEU A 85 -25.31 37.57 11.99
N HIS A 86 -25.49 38.16 13.16
CA HIS A 86 -26.70 38.92 13.52
C HIS A 86 -26.62 39.50 14.94
#